data_AF-A0A364RC11-F1
#
_entry.id   AF-A0A364RC11-F1
#
_cell.length_a   1.000
_cell.length_b   1.000
_cell.length_c   1.000
_cell.angle_alpha   90.00
_cell.angle_beta   90.00
_cell.angle_gamma   90.00
#
_symmetry.space_group_name_H-M   'P 1'
#
loop_
_entity.id
_entity.type
_entity.pdbx_description
1 polymer ?
#
loop_
_entity_poly.entity_id
_entity_poly.type
_entity_poly.pdbx_seq_one_letter_code
_entity_poly.pdbx_strand_id
1 'polypeptide(L)'
;MEIENLIVQLKPSYTATARNRGYNLDEEESNDYDIMFSQGFNIDEIEVEPGEEFTISRDFESGSINCEETKYTYVKKRYEDDEEEWDDDRSDEDWIVLGPGRYKFENDGNTIIQLSINNNFD
;
A
#
# COMPACT_ATOMS: atom_id res chain seq x y z
N MET A 1 -13.75 -24.09 1.49
CA MET A 1 -13.16 -22.96 0.75
C MET A 1 -11.88 -22.68 1.49
N GLU A 2 -10.73 -22.92 0.87
CA GLU A 2 -9.45 -22.50 1.46
C GLU A 2 -9.41 -20.98 1.32
N ILE A 3 -9.10 -20.28 2.41
CA ILE A 3 -8.93 -18.83 2.38
C ILE A 3 -7.46 -18.60 2.04
N GLU A 4 -7.22 -17.85 0.97
CA GLU A 4 -5.87 -17.55 0.50
C GLU A 4 -5.30 -16.33 1.22
N ASN A 5 -3.98 -16.29 1.34
CA ASN A 5 -3.28 -15.14 1.90
C ASN A 5 -3.31 -13.98 0.89
N LEU A 6 -3.45 -12.77 1.42
CA LEU A 6 -3.40 -11.56 0.62
C LEU A 6 -1.94 -11.22 0.29
N ILE A 7 -1.63 -11.07 -0.99
CA ILE A 7 -0.32 -10.58 -1.44
C ILE A 7 -0.41 -9.09 -1.76
N VAL A 8 0.40 -8.28 -1.09
CA VAL A 8 0.50 -6.84 -1.34
C VAL A 8 1.87 -6.52 -1.92
N GLN A 9 1.88 -6.01 -3.15
CA GLN A 9 3.08 -5.58 -3.86
C GLN A 9 3.44 -4.14 -3.48
N LEU A 10 4.55 -3.95 -2.79
CA LEU A 10 5.00 -2.67 -2.27
C LEU A 10 5.97 -1.99 -3.24
N LYS A 11 5.56 -0.83 -3.75
CA LYS A 11 6.41 0.04 -4.56
C LYS A 11 7.20 0.97 -3.62
N PRO A 12 8.54 0.94 -3.62
CA PRO A 12 9.34 1.81 -2.78
C PRO A 12 9.15 3.26 -3.20
N SER A 13 9.26 4.20 -2.27
CA SER A 13 9.25 5.63 -2.55
C SER A 13 10.54 6.06 -3.24
N TYR A 14 10.50 7.22 -3.90
CA TYR A 14 11.68 7.85 -4.49
C TYR A 14 12.78 8.05 -3.44
N THR A 15 12.42 8.59 -2.28
CA THR A 15 13.35 8.85 -1.17
C THR A 15 13.97 7.58 -0.61
N ALA A 16 13.18 6.53 -0.39
CA ALA A 16 13.72 5.24 0.05
C ALA A 16 14.65 4.63 -0.99
N THR A 17 14.29 4.72 -2.28
CA THR A 17 15.13 4.24 -3.38
C THR A 17 16.45 4.98 -3.45
N ALA A 18 16.42 6.31 -3.35
CA ALA A 18 17.60 7.16 -3.33
C ALA A 18 18.53 6.80 -2.15
N ARG A 19 17.97 6.71 -0.94
CA ARG A 19 18.69 6.33 0.29
C ARG A 19 19.33 4.95 0.17
N ASN A 20 18.59 3.96 -0.32
CA ASN A 20 19.08 2.57 -0.48
C ASN A 20 20.22 2.47 -1.50
N ARG A 21 20.23 3.35 -2.50
CA ARG A 21 21.29 3.44 -3.52
C ARG A 21 22.46 4.34 -3.11
N GLY A 22 22.35 5.03 -1.97
CA GLY A 22 23.38 5.94 -1.47
C GLY A 22 23.40 7.31 -2.15
N TYR A 23 22.31 7.70 -2.82
CA TYR A 23 22.18 9.05 -3.36
C TYR A 23 21.83 10.04 -2.25
N ASN A 24 22.48 11.20 -2.29
CA ASN A 24 22.12 12.35 -1.48
C ASN A 24 21.16 13.24 -2.29
N LEU A 25 19.91 13.34 -1.84
CA LEU A 25 18.88 14.13 -2.53
C LEU A 25 19.08 15.64 -2.40
N ASP A 26 19.97 16.09 -1.51
CA ASP A 26 20.30 17.50 -1.35
C ASP A 26 21.44 17.95 -2.29
N GLU A 27 22.03 17.04 -3.07
CA GLU A 27 23.05 17.35 -4.07
C GLU A 27 22.41 17.62 -5.44
N GLU A 28 22.79 18.73 -6.10
CA GLU A 28 22.25 19.14 -7.41
C GLU A 28 22.43 18.10 -8.54
N GLU A 29 23.32 17.11 -8.36
CA GLU A 29 23.58 16.02 -9.32
C GLU A 29 23.01 14.67 -8.88
N SER A 30 21.93 14.62 -8.08
CA SER A 30 21.19 13.37 -7.92
C SER A 30 20.74 12.87 -9.29
N ASN A 31 21.19 11.68 -9.71
CA ASN A 31 20.81 11.13 -11.01
C ASN A 31 19.38 10.60 -10.93
N ASP A 32 18.41 11.51 -11.04
CA ASP A 32 16.98 11.24 -10.89
C ASP A 32 16.51 10.09 -11.80
N TYR A 33 17.10 9.96 -12.99
CA TYR A 33 16.82 8.86 -13.91
C TYR A 33 17.22 7.50 -13.33
N ASP A 34 18.36 7.38 -12.66
CA ASP A 34 18.80 6.12 -12.06
C ASP A 34 17.90 5.74 -10.87
N ILE A 35 17.46 6.72 -10.09
CA ILE A 35 16.56 6.52 -8.94
C ILE A 35 15.20 6.04 -9.44
N MET A 36 14.60 6.77 -10.40
CA MET A 36 13.31 6.39 -10.99
C MET A 36 13.37 5.03 -11.70
N PHE A 37 14.44 4.78 -12.45
CA PHE A 37 14.64 3.49 -13.11
C PHE A 37 14.70 2.36 -12.09
N SER A 38 15.47 2.53 -11.00
CA SER A 38 15.59 1.54 -9.94
C SER A 38 14.28 1.29 -9.18
N GLN A 39 13.48 2.34 -8.96
CA GLN A 39 12.18 2.25 -8.30
C GLN A 39 11.23 1.30 -9.04
N GLY A 40 11.27 1.30 -10.37
CA GLY A 40 10.43 0.44 -11.21
C GLY A 40 10.73 -1.06 -11.11
N PHE A 41 11.90 -1.46 -10.60
CA PHE A 41 12.30 -2.87 -10.48
C PHE A 41 12.30 -3.39 -9.03
N ASN A 42 12.26 -2.50 -8.05
CA ASN A 42 12.42 -2.87 -6.64
C ASN A 42 11.07 -3.09 -5.95
N ILE A 43 10.21 -3.94 -6.52
CA ILE A 43 8.95 -4.31 -5.87
C ILE A 43 9.26 -5.26 -4.71
N ASP A 44 8.77 -4.91 -3.53
CA ASP A 44 8.78 -5.80 -2.35
C ASP A 44 7.39 -6.43 -2.21
N GLU A 45 7.27 -7.53 -1.47
CA GLU A 45 5.99 -8.23 -1.28
C GLU A 45 5.78 -8.56 0.19
N ILE A 46 4.55 -8.36 0.65
CA ILE A 46 4.12 -8.87 1.96
C ILE A 46 2.95 -9.82 1.75
N GLU A 47 2.98 -10.91 2.50
CA GLU A 47 1.92 -11.91 2.59
C GLU A 47 1.18 -11.68 3.90
N VAL A 48 -0.14 -11.58 3.84
CA VAL A 48 -0.99 -11.22 4.97
C VAL A 48 -2.08 -12.27 5.16
N GLU A 49 -2.16 -12.86 6.34
CA GLU A 49 -3.17 -13.86 6.66
C GLU A 49 -4.55 -13.23 6.95
N PRO A 50 -5.66 -13.93 6.68
CA PRO A 50 -6.99 -13.47 7.08
C PRO A 50 -7.06 -13.19 8.59
N GLY A 51 -7.52 -11.99 8.94
CA GLY A 51 -7.58 -11.49 10.32
C GLY A 51 -6.35 -10.67 10.75
N GLU A 52 -5.28 -10.63 9.95
CA GLU A 52 -4.04 -9.93 10.27
C GLU A 52 -4.10 -8.42 9.97
N GLU A 53 -3.41 -7.63 10.80
CA GLU A 53 -3.15 -6.22 10.53
C GLU A 53 -1.79 -6.04 9.85
N PHE A 54 -1.72 -5.19 8.83
CA PHE A 54 -0.48 -4.87 8.14
C PHE A 54 -0.29 -3.36 7.98
N THR A 55 0.96 -2.95 7.76
CA THR A 55 1.34 -1.53 7.63
C THR A 55 2.15 -1.31 6.38
N ILE A 56 1.77 -0.30 5.61
CA ILE A 56 2.57 0.24 4.51
C ILE A 56 3.29 1.47 5.05
N SER A 57 4.62 1.39 5.17
CA SER A 57 5.44 2.50 5.67
C SER A 57 5.60 3.59 4.61
N ARG A 58 6.09 4.77 5.02
CA ARG A 58 6.41 5.89 4.11
C ARG A 58 7.64 5.63 3.24
N ASP A 59 8.40 4.59 3.56
CA ASP A 59 9.46 4.15 2.65
C ASP A 59 8.88 3.57 1.36
N PHE A 60 7.59 3.26 1.32
CA PHE A 60 6.85 2.85 0.14
C PHE A 60 5.94 3.97 -0.37
N GLU A 61 5.86 4.12 -1.69
CA GLU A 61 4.93 5.02 -2.38
C GLU A 61 3.51 4.46 -2.30
N SER A 62 3.37 3.15 -2.52
CA SER A 62 2.08 2.46 -2.54
C SER A 62 2.25 0.96 -2.30
N GLY A 63 1.17 0.32 -1.87
CA GLY A 63 0.94 -1.11 -2.03
C GLY A 63 -0.10 -1.35 -3.13
N SER A 64 0.03 -2.46 -3.85
CA SER A 64 -0.89 -2.86 -4.92
C SER A 64 -1.33 -4.30 -4.73
N ILE A 65 -2.61 -4.57 -4.93
CA ILE A 65 -3.21 -5.91 -4.81
C ILE A 65 -3.85 -6.24 -6.16
N ASN A 66 -3.52 -7.42 -6.70
CA ASN A 66 -4.13 -7.92 -7.93
C ASN A 66 -5.50 -8.54 -7.62
N CYS A 67 -6.53 -8.08 -8.31
CA CYS A 67 -7.93 -8.52 -8.16
C CYS A 67 -8.45 -9.32 -9.38
N GLU A 68 -7.58 -9.86 -10.24
CA GLU A 68 -7.94 -10.65 -11.42
C GLU A 68 -8.50 -12.03 -11.03
N GLU A 69 -7.86 -12.72 -10.09
CA GLU A 69 -8.28 -14.05 -9.62
C GLU A 69 -9.29 -13.95 -8.46
N THR A 70 -9.01 -13.10 -7.47
CA THR A 70 -9.85 -12.91 -6.27
C THR A 70 -10.31 -11.46 -6.19
N LYS A 71 -11.63 -11.25 -6.12
CA LYS A 71 -12.21 -9.91 -5.95
C LYS A 71 -12.23 -9.54 -4.47
N TYR A 72 -11.50 -8.48 -4.13
CA TYR A 72 -11.45 -7.91 -2.79
C TYR A 72 -12.37 -6.70 -2.67
N THR A 73 -12.84 -6.45 -1.45
CA THR A 73 -13.55 -5.22 -1.09
C THR A 73 -12.62 -4.34 -0.29
N TYR A 74 -12.47 -3.07 -0.69
CA TYR A 74 -11.64 -2.11 0.05
C TYR A 74 -12.52 -1.06 0.71
N VAL A 75 -12.44 -1.00 2.04
CA VAL A 75 -13.24 -0.07 2.84
C VAL A 75 -12.33 1.04 3.35
N LYS A 76 -12.59 2.26 2.88
CA LYS A 76 -11.85 3.46 3.28
C LYS A 76 -12.71 4.34 4.19
N LYS A 77 -12.19 4.66 5.38
CA LYS A 77 -12.82 5.66 6.24
C LYS A 77 -12.61 7.06 5.61
N ARG A 78 -13.68 7.73 5.18
CA ARG A 78 -13.61 9.16 4.85
C ARG A 78 -13.60 9.98 6.15
N TYR A 79 -12.73 10.97 6.21
CA TYR A 79 -12.81 12.04 7.21
C TYR A 79 -13.49 13.23 6.53
N GLU A 80 -14.82 13.17 6.37
CA GLU A 80 -15.62 14.37 6.11
C GLU A 80 -16.59 14.53 7.28
N ASP A 81 -16.43 15.64 8.00
CA ASP A 81 -17.26 16.20 9.08
C ASP A 81 -18.33 15.29 9.72
N ASP A 82 -18.05 14.82 10.94
CA ASP A 82 -18.99 14.35 11.97
C ASP A 82 -20.06 13.28 11.61
N GLU A 83 -20.02 12.66 10.43
CA GLU A 83 -20.76 11.43 10.12
C GLU A 83 -19.79 10.34 9.66
N GLU A 84 -19.73 9.21 10.39
CA GLU A 84 -18.93 8.04 10.01
C GLU A 84 -19.53 7.38 8.76
N GLU A 85 -19.26 7.94 7.58
CA GLU A 85 -19.56 7.29 6.31
C GLU A 85 -18.38 6.40 5.90
N TRP A 86 -18.64 5.10 5.88
CA TRP A 86 -17.76 4.11 5.26
C TRP A 86 -18.17 4.04 3.77
N ASP A 87 -17.28 4.47 2.89
CA ASP A 87 -17.46 4.23 1.45
C ASP A 87 -17.02 2.78 1.19
N ASP A 88 -17.98 1.92 0.84
CA ASP A 88 -17.75 0.53 0.47
C ASP A 88 -17.42 0.50 -1.03
N ASP A 89 -16.20 0.92 -1.38
CA ASP A 89 -15.69 0.84 -2.75
C ASP A 89 -15.40 -0.63 -3.06
N ARG A 90 -16.41 -1.31 -3.61
CA ARG A 90 -16.17 -2.54 -4.36
C ARG A 90 -15.38 -2.16 -5.60
N SER A 91 -14.07 -2.41 -5.59
CA SER A 91 -13.26 -2.18 -6.77
C SER A 91 -13.65 -3.21 -7.83
N ASP A 92 -14.46 -2.79 -8.81
CA ASP A 92 -14.58 -3.51 -10.09
C ASP A 92 -13.27 -3.45 -10.89
N GLU A 93 -12.26 -2.72 -10.37
CA GLU A 93 -10.93 -2.59 -10.92
C GLU A 93 -10.12 -3.89 -10.78
N ASP A 94 -9.18 -4.08 -11.72
CA ASP A 94 -8.26 -5.22 -11.71
C ASP A 94 -7.21 -5.10 -10.60
N TRP A 95 -7.09 -3.94 -9.97
CA TRP A 95 -6.12 -3.64 -8.93
C TRP A 95 -6.69 -2.75 -7.83
N ILE A 96 -6.31 -3.01 -6.59
CA ILE A 96 -6.49 -2.07 -5.46
C ILE A 96 -5.16 -1.42 -5.14
N VAL A 97 -5.13 -0.09 -5.07
CA VAL A 97 -3.94 0.69 -4.69
C VAL A 97 -4.11 1.25 -3.28
N LEU A 98 -3.20 0.88 -2.40
CA LEU A 98 -3.13 1.28 -1.00
C LEU A 98 -2.01 2.31 -0.81
N GLY A 99 -2.31 3.41 -0.13
CA GLY A 99 -1.28 4.36 0.29
C GLY A 99 -0.55 3.92 1.56
N PRO A 100 0.42 4.72 2.05
CA PRO A 100 1.00 4.50 3.37
C PRO A 100 -0.04 4.61 4.48
N GLY A 101 -0.06 3.62 5.38
CA GLY A 101 -1.08 3.54 6.43
C GLY A 101 -1.14 2.17 7.09
N ARG A 102 -2.12 2.02 7.98
CA ARG A 102 -2.44 0.76 8.66
C ARG A 102 -3.71 0.18 8.09
N TYR A 103 -3.69 -1.13 7.90
CA TYR A 103 -4.74 -1.88 7.24
C TYR A 103 -5.02 -3.17 8.00
N LYS A 104 -6.21 -3.73 7.77
CA LYS A 104 -6.56 -5.06 8.26
C LYS A 104 -7.14 -5.87 7.13
N PHE A 105 -6.65 -7.10 6.96
CA PHE A 105 -7.30 -8.10 6.14
C PHE A 105 -8.28 -8.86 7.03
N GLU A 106 -9.57 -8.81 6.71
CA GLU A 106 -10.60 -9.38 7.56
C GLU A 106 -10.62 -10.91 7.51
N ASN A 107 -11.26 -11.51 8.52
CA ASN A 107 -11.38 -12.96 8.64
C ASN A 107 -12.25 -13.60 7.53
N ASP A 108 -12.96 -12.79 6.75
CA ASP A 108 -13.73 -13.24 5.60
C ASP A 108 -12.85 -13.59 4.39
N GLY A 109 -11.58 -13.19 4.41
CA GLY A 109 -10.62 -13.48 3.35
C GLY A 109 -10.81 -12.65 2.07
N ASN A 110 -11.62 -11.60 2.10
CA ASN A 110 -11.83 -10.75 0.94
C ASN A 110 -12.01 -9.26 1.27
N THR A 111 -12.15 -8.86 2.53
CA THR A 111 -12.30 -7.46 2.91
C THR A 111 -11.01 -6.88 3.47
N ILE A 112 -10.62 -5.71 2.96
CA ILE A 112 -9.47 -4.94 3.43
C ILE A 112 -9.99 -3.61 3.97
N ILE A 113 -9.66 -3.31 5.23
CA ILE A 113 -10.12 -2.09 5.90
C ILE A 113 -8.92 -1.18 6.15
N GLN A 114 -9.02 0.10 5.76
CA GLN A 114 -8.06 1.11 6.19
C GLN A 114 -8.35 1.54 7.63
N LEU A 115 -7.44 1.21 8.56
CA LEU A 115 -7.57 1.55 9.98
C LEU A 115 -7.13 3.00 10.27
N SER A 116 -6.06 3.46 9.61
CA SER A 116 -5.57 4.84 9.74
C SER A 116 -4.66 5.22 8.58
N ILE A 117 -4.72 6.48 8.17
CA ILE A 117 -3.72 7.09 7.29
C ILE A 117 -2.50 7.46 8.16
N ASN A 118 -1.29 7.09 7.74
CA ASN A 118 -0.07 7.50 8.44
C ASN A 118 0.22 8.99 8.19
N ASN A 119 -0.54 9.88 8.84
CA ASN A 119 -0.38 11.34 8.72
C ASN A 119 0.65 11.92 9.69
N ASN A 120 0.94 11.27 10.83
CA ASN A 120 1.91 11.77 11.82
C ASN A 120 2.53 10.60 12.58
N PHE A 121 3.78 10.21 12.27
CA PHE A 121 4.76 9.73 13.25
C PHE A 121 6.15 9.96 12.64
N ASP A 122 6.98 10.67 13.42
CA ASP A 122 8.38 11.02 13.13
C ASP A 122 9.28 9.79 12.92
#